data_AF-A0A0H1RHM1-F1
#
_entry.id   AF-A0A0H1RHM1-F1
#
_cell.length_a   1.000
_cell.length_b   1.000
_cell.length_c   1.000
_cell.angle_alpha   90.00
_cell.angle_beta   90.00
_cell.angle_gamma   90.00
#
_symmetry.space_group_name_H-M   'P 1'
#
loop_
_entity.id
_entity.type
_entity.pdbx_description
1 polymer ?
#
loop_
_entity_poly.entity_id
_entity_poly.type
_entity_poly.pdbx_seq_one_letter_code
_entity_poly.pdbx_strand_id
1 'polypeptide(L)' 'EPMDGPRFIWWNFVSSRQDRIEQAKADWKAARFDTMPGDEAEFIPLPEPPPPPVCYP' A
#
# COMPACT_ATOMS: atom_id res chain seq x y z
N GLU A 1 -23.93 -1.22 9.07
CA GLU A 1 -23.22 -0.40 10.09
C GLU A 1 -21.94 0.17 9.48
N PRO A 2 -21.59 1.45 9.69
CA PRO A 2 -20.36 1.99 9.15
C PRO A 2 -19.20 1.34 9.90
N MET A 3 -18.28 0.70 9.19
CA MET A 3 -17.04 0.18 9.78
C MET A 3 -16.12 1.37 10.07
N ASP A 4 -16.40 2.07 11.16
CA ASP A 4 -15.73 3.29 11.63
C ASP A 4 -14.43 2.95 12.40
N GLY A 5 -13.53 2.22 11.74
CA GLY A 5 -12.19 1.93 12.25
C GLY A 5 -11.15 2.89 11.65
N PRO A 6 -10.03 3.16 12.35
CA PRO A 6 -8.95 3.96 11.79
C PRO A 6 -8.44 3.31 10.51
N ARG A 7 -8.64 3.99 9.37
CA ARG A 7 -8.16 3.57 8.05
C ARG A 7 -6.84 4.27 7.76
N PHE A 8 -5.79 3.48 7.66
CA PHE A 8 -4.50 3.93 7.18
C PHE A 8 -4.48 3.74 5.67
N ILE A 9 -4.06 4.79 4.95
CA ILE A 9 -3.91 4.77 3.50
C ILE A 9 -2.55 5.31 3.15
N TRP A 10 -1.85 4.56 2.30
CA TRP A 10 -0.54 4.91 1.79
C TRP A 10 -0.45 4.43 0.36
N TRP A 11 -0.34 5.36 -0.60
CA TRP A 11 -0.35 5.03 -2.03
C TRP A 11 -1.56 4.15 -2.39
N ASN A 12 -1.34 2.94 -2.95
CA ASN A 12 -2.39 1.96 -3.27
C ASN A 12 -2.75 1.01 -2.10
N PHE A 13 -2.14 1.18 -0.93
CA PHE A 13 -2.35 0.30 0.22
C PHE A 13 -3.34 0.90 1.22
N VAL A 14 -4.40 0.15 1.53
CA VAL A 14 -5.43 0.52 2.50
C VAL A 14 -5.51 -0.58 3.56
N SER A 15 -5.36 -0.22 4.83
CA SER A 15 -5.53 -1.16 5.94
C SER A 15 -6.03 -0.44 7.18
N SER A 16 -6.72 -1.17 8.05
CA SER A 16 -7.06 -0.68 9.39
C SER A 16 -5.87 -0.70 10.37
N ARG A 17 -4.69 -1.16 9.92
CA ARG A 17 -3.46 -1.24 10.72
C ARG A 17 -2.28 -0.65 9.98
N GLN A 18 -1.51 0.21 10.64
CA GLN A 18 -0.31 0.81 10.06
C GLN A 18 0.79 -0.23 9.79
N ASP A 19 1.00 -1.20 10.69
CA ASP A 19 2.00 -2.27 10.52
C ASP A 19 1.77 -3.11 9.26
N ARG A 20 0.50 -3.31 8.88
CA ARG A 20 0.14 -4.02 7.64
C ARG A 20 0.59 -3.25 6.40
N ILE A 21 0.56 -1.93 6.45
CA ILE A 21 1.01 -1.09 5.34
C ILE A 21 2.53 -1.14 5.24
N GLU A 22 3.27 -1.04 6.34
CA GLU A 22 4.73 -1.17 6.33
C GLU A 22 5.18 -2.54 5.81
N GLN A 23 4.51 -3.62 6.22
CA GLN A 23 4.76 -4.96 5.68
C GLN A 23 4.50 -5.02 4.17
N ALA A 24 3.39 -4.43 3.70
CA ALA A 24 3.06 -4.40 2.28
C ALA A 24 4.08 -3.59 1.45
N LYS A 25 4.64 -2.52 2.00
CA LYS A 25 5.76 -1.79 1.37
C LYS A 25 6.98 -2.70 1.20
N ALA A 26 7.34 -3.43 2.26
CA ALA A 26 8.48 -4.34 2.23
C ALA A 26 8.26 -5.47 1.20
N ASP A 27 7.06 -6.07 1.19
CA ASP A 27 6.70 -7.12 0.24
C ASP A 27 6.67 -6.59 -1.21
N TRP A 28 6.25 -5.34 -1.44
CA TRP A 28 6.27 -4.70 -2.75
C TRP A 28 7.70 -4.44 -3.23
N LYS A 29 8.56 -3.91 -2.35
CA LYS A 29 9.98 -3.72 -2.64
C LYS A 29 10.70 -5.05 -2.90
N ALA A 30 10.26 -6.12 -2.25
CA ALA A 30 10.78 -7.48 -2.44
C ALA A 30 10.14 -8.23 -3.62
N ALA A 31 9.24 -7.59 -4.39
CA ALA A 31 8.49 -8.20 -5.48
C ALA A 31 7.81 -9.53 -5.09
N ARG A 32 7.26 -9.59 -3.87
CA ARG A 32 6.54 -10.77 -3.35
C ARG A 32 5.07 -10.84 -3.77
N PHE A 33 4.56 -9.78 -4.39
CA PHE A 33 3.24 -9.81 -5.01
C PHE A 33 3.34 -10.53 -6.36
N ASP A 34 2.36 -11.39 -6.65
CA ASP A 34 2.28 -12.07 -7.93
C ASP A 34 2.23 -11.05 -9.07
N THR A 35 3.10 -11.23 -10.05
CA THR A 35 3.08 -10.46 -11.30
C THR A 35 1.92 -10.96 -12.15
N MET A 36 1.07 -10.06 -12.63
CA MET A 36 0.04 -10.48 -13.58
C MET A 36 0.68 -10.92 -14.90
N PRO A 37 0.21 -12.04 -15.50
CA PRO A 37 0.71 -12.49 -16.78
C PRO A 37 0.41 -11.43 -17.86
N GLY A 38 1.46 -10.88 -18.48
CA GLY A 38 1.38 -9.80 -19.48
C GLY A 38 1.83 -8.43 -18.99
N ASP A 39 1.98 -8.22 -17.69
CA ASP A 39 2.38 -6.95 -17.05
C ASP A 39 3.75 -7.07 -16.33
N GLU A 40 4.50 -8.12 -16.63
CA GLU A 40 5.82 -8.42 -16.02
C GLU A 40 6.84 -7.28 -16.20
N ALA A 41 6.63 -6.41 -17.20
CA ALA A 41 7.50 -5.28 -17.50
C ALA A 41 7.11 -3.97 -16.78
N GLU A 42 5.90 -3.86 -16.22
CA GLU A 42 5.36 -2.61 -15.67
C GLU A 42 5.40 -2.60 -14.14
N PHE A 43 6.62 -2.53 -13.58
CA PHE A 43 6.81 -2.40 -12.14
C PHE A 43 6.83 -0.93 -11.71
N ILE A 44 5.85 -0.51 -10.90
CA ILE A 44 5.83 0.83 -10.31
C ILE A 44 6.60 0.80 -8.98
N PRO A 45 7.78 1.45 -8.89
CA PRO A 45 8.52 1.51 -7.63
C PRO A 45 7.76 2.35 -6.60
N LEU A 46 8.01 2.07 -5.33
CA LEU A 46 7.46 2.88 -4.25
C LEU A 46 8.06 4.30 -4.28
N PRO A 47 7.26 5.36 -4.05
CA PRO A 47 7.77 6.72 -3.95
C PRO A 47 8.66 6.90 -2.70
N GLU A 48 9.78 7.63 -2.85
CA GLU A 48 10.80 7.82 -1.80
C GLU A 48 10.50 8.90 -0.74
N PRO A 49 9.54 9.82 -0.91
CA PRO A 49 8.85 10.41 0.23
C PRO A 49 7.54 9.65 0.49
N PRO A 50 7.20 9.31 1.76
CA PRO A 50 5.86 8.86 2.06
C PRO A 50 4.86 9.95 1.61
N PRO A 51 3.77 9.58 0.91
CA PRO A 51 2.73 10.53 0.58
C PRO A 51 2.20 11.17 1.87
N PRO A 52 1.71 12.43 1.80
CA PRO A 52 1.15 13.08 2.96
C PRO A 52 0.07 12.19 3.59
N PRO A 53 0.00 12.10 4.93
CA PRO A 53 -1.00 11.28 5.59
C PRO A 53 -2.38 11.75 5.14
N VAL A 54 -3.13 10.84 4.50
CA VAL A 54 -4.49 11.12 4.04
C VAL A 54 -5.38 11.14 5.28
N CYS A 55 -5.60 12.32 5.83
CA CYS A 55 -6.49 12.50 6.99
C CYS A 55 -7.91 12.63 6.47
N TYR A 56 -8.70 11.56 6.61
CA TYR A 56 -10.12 11.62 6.31
C TYR A 56 -10.84 12.47 7.38
N PRO A 57 -11.76 13.37 6.99
CA PRO A 57 -12.70 13.94 7.93
C PRO A 57 -13.62 12.86 8.52
#